data_AF-A0A971VQE1-F1
#
_entry.id   AF-A0A971VQE1-F1
#
_cell.length_a   1.000
_cell.length_b   1.000
_cell.length_c   1.000
_cell.angle_alpha   90.00
_cell.angle_beta   90.00
_cell.angle_gamma   90.00
#
_symmetry.space_group_name_H-M   'P 1'
#
loop_
_entity.id
_entity.type
_entity.pdbx_description
1 polymer ?
#
loop_
_entity_poly.entity_id
_entity_poly.type
_entity_poly.pdbx_seq_one_letter_code
_entity_poly.pdbx_strand_id
1 'polypeptide(L)'
;MVNKDFNKIGEKHCNSLEATYSNGFWFRGPLKKYLDFNYNDSIIHVEINQARYRTITLTSSKIIKLSEISALLFSLEKLLMLFEGRFFTLIKLNYKGQKENEKEYDLYSTESLNRRLAYYETDSCHYLFNPEFLNFYDYLSPNIIEKWLELESDLDIVHQVVLYNLSKIKLPCDVKCAYLIQSFESMVELIKKYDSELLCNLPPEKQEQIRKLQTEDSRKISIINCIEAVITNFGTEIFSLELNNNQGEFFKILKNTRHRIMHIKRNQQDKHLTGDQSISNQQDKYLTGEQSILYLVKISYLYRIILLKILGIDLSLYKHQLLQLVNKWNNYNGILANFLLQLNS
;
A
#
# COMPACT_ATOMS: atom_id res chain seq x y z
N MET A 1 -11.74 -7.31 -27.87
CA MET A 1 -13.17 -6.90 -27.85
C MET A 1 -13.66 -7.06 -26.43
N VAL A 2 -14.16 -6.01 -25.80
CA VAL A 2 -14.72 -6.05 -24.45
C VAL A 2 -16.02 -6.85 -24.51
N ASN A 3 -16.10 -8.01 -23.85
CA ASN A 3 -17.35 -8.75 -23.78
C ASN A 3 -18.40 -7.90 -23.02
N LYS A 4 -19.49 -7.52 -23.70
CA LYS A 4 -20.57 -6.69 -23.13
C LYS A 4 -21.34 -7.41 -22.01
N ASP A 5 -21.21 -8.74 -21.93
CA ASP A 5 -21.91 -9.57 -20.96
C ASP A 5 -21.06 -9.92 -19.73
N PHE A 6 -19.84 -9.36 -19.55
CA PHE A 6 -18.96 -9.73 -18.43
C PHE A 6 -19.65 -9.64 -17.06
N ASN A 7 -20.34 -8.53 -16.79
CA ASN A 7 -21.08 -8.35 -15.53
C ASN A 7 -22.21 -9.37 -15.39
N LYS A 8 -22.91 -9.67 -16.49
CA LYS A 8 -24.00 -10.66 -16.52
C LYS A 8 -23.47 -12.08 -16.26
N ILE A 9 -22.31 -12.42 -16.80
CA ILE A 9 -21.64 -13.69 -16.52
C ILE A 9 -21.20 -13.74 -15.06
N GLY A 10 -20.73 -12.62 -14.49
CA GLY A 10 -20.36 -12.50 -13.07
C GLY A 10 -21.49 -12.88 -12.09
N GLU A 11 -22.74 -12.74 -12.50
CA GLU A 11 -23.92 -13.14 -11.71
C GLU A 11 -24.22 -14.65 -11.74
N LYS A 12 -23.50 -15.42 -12.57
CA LYS A 12 -23.55 -16.88 -12.53
C LYS A 12 -22.92 -17.36 -11.23
N HIS A 13 -23.27 -18.58 -10.84
CA HIS A 13 -22.85 -19.12 -9.56
C HIS A 13 -21.83 -20.25 -9.70
N CYS A 14 -20.97 -20.36 -8.70
CA CYS A 14 -19.97 -21.41 -8.53
C CYS A 14 -19.89 -21.83 -7.05
N ASN A 15 -19.04 -22.81 -6.77
CA ASN A 15 -18.72 -23.24 -5.41
C ASN A 15 -17.26 -22.96 -5.06
N SER A 16 -16.37 -22.87 -6.03
CA SER A 16 -14.95 -22.63 -5.77
C SER A 16 -14.26 -21.86 -6.89
N LEU A 17 -13.21 -21.14 -6.50
CA LEU A 17 -12.27 -20.45 -7.37
C LEU A 17 -10.85 -20.88 -6.99
N GLU A 18 -10.07 -21.35 -7.96
CA GLU A 18 -8.64 -21.58 -7.84
C GLU A 18 -7.87 -20.57 -8.68
N ALA A 19 -6.94 -19.88 -8.05
CA ALA A 19 -6.07 -18.89 -8.68
C ALA A 19 -4.62 -19.37 -8.63
N THR A 20 -3.91 -19.32 -9.76
CA THR A 20 -2.48 -19.67 -9.83
C THR A 20 -1.64 -18.43 -10.08
N TYR A 21 -0.60 -18.25 -9.27
CA TYR A 21 0.33 -17.13 -9.31
C TYR A 21 1.75 -17.59 -9.60
N SER A 22 2.50 -16.73 -10.29
CA SER A 22 3.91 -16.89 -10.60
C SER A 22 4.72 -15.74 -10.00
N ASN A 23 5.91 -16.08 -9.51
CA ASN A 23 6.95 -15.13 -9.12
C ASN A 23 8.03 -14.96 -10.21
N GLY A 24 7.83 -15.53 -11.40
CA GLY A 24 8.86 -15.66 -12.44
C GLY A 24 9.97 -16.70 -12.11
N PHE A 25 10.24 -16.89 -10.82
CA PHE A 25 11.13 -17.90 -10.26
C PHE A 25 10.38 -18.75 -9.22
N TRP A 26 11.11 -19.40 -8.31
CA TRP A 26 10.53 -20.20 -7.24
C TRP A 26 10.09 -19.31 -6.09
N PHE A 27 9.01 -19.69 -5.42
CA PHE A 27 8.69 -19.09 -4.13
C PHE A 27 9.54 -19.72 -3.03
N ARG A 28 9.58 -19.06 -1.87
CA ARG A 28 10.25 -19.58 -0.68
C ARG A 28 9.48 -20.78 -0.12
N GLY A 29 10.15 -21.93 -0.07
CA GLY A 29 9.69 -23.18 0.57
C GLY A 29 8.46 -23.82 -0.08
N PRO A 30 8.21 -25.11 0.18
CA PRO A 30 6.87 -25.65 0.13
C PRO A 30 6.10 -25.15 1.37
N LEU A 31 5.04 -24.37 1.17
CA LEU A 31 4.14 -23.93 2.25
C LEU A 31 2.71 -24.33 1.91
N LYS A 32 1.94 -24.74 2.92
CA LYS A 32 0.54 -25.15 2.78
C LYS A 32 -0.29 -24.64 3.94
N LYS A 33 -1.13 -23.62 3.70
CA LYS A 33 -1.98 -23.01 4.71
C LYS A 33 -3.44 -23.36 4.45
N TYR A 34 -4.14 -23.72 5.51
CA TYR A 34 -5.58 -23.92 5.55
C TYR A 34 -6.19 -23.04 6.62
N LEU A 35 -7.30 -22.41 6.30
CA LEU A 35 -8.11 -21.66 7.25
C LEU A 35 -9.53 -21.51 6.71
N ASP A 36 -10.46 -21.29 7.63
CA ASP A 36 -11.86 -21.04 7.34
C ASP A 36 -12.27 -19.72 7.99
N PHE A 37 -13.09 -18.93 7.30
CA PHE A 37 -13.65 -17.69 7.86
C PHE A 37 -15.08 -17.46 7.36
N ASN A 38 -15.83 -16.60 8.06
CA ASN A 38 -17.20 -16.29 7.69
C ASN A 38 -17.25 -15.12 6.70
N TYR A 39 -18.08 -15.25 5.66
CA TYR A 39 -18.31 -14.22 4.67
C TYR A 39 -19.74 -14.32 4.14
N ASN A 40 -20.55 -13.25 4.29
CA ASN A 40 -21.95 -13.19 3.84
C ASN A 40 -22.77 -14.46 4.17
N ASP A 41 -22.83 -14.82 5.45
CA ASP A 41 -23.50 -16.02 5.96
C ASP A 41 -23.01 -17.37 5.40
N SER A 42 -21.82 -17.38 4.78
CA SER A 42 -21.18 -18.57 4.22
C SER A 42 -19.81 -18.78 4.86
N ILE A 43 -19.45 -20.04 5.09
CA ILE A 43 -18.07 -20.40 5.44
C ILE A 43 -17.27 -20.48 4.14
N ILE A 44 -16.15 -19.77 4.09
CA ILE A 44 -15.17 -19.82 3.00
C ILE A 44 -13.95 -20.58 3.49
N HIS A 45 -13.65 -21.69 2.80
CA HIS A 45 -12.45 -22.49 2.99
C HIS A 45 -11.34 -21.95 2.10
N VAL A 46 -10.23 -21.56 2.71
CA VAL A 46 -9.03 -21.06 2.01
C VAL A 46 -7.93 -22.09 2.09
N GLU A 47 -7.43 -22.49 0.93
CA GLU A 47 -6.22 -23.29 0.80
C GLU A 47 -5.16 -22.51 0.01
N ILE A 48 -4.01 -22.24 0.62
CA ILE A 48 -2.86 -21.64 -0.05
C ILE A 48 -1.74 -22.67 -0.12
N ASN A 49 -1.41 -23.12 -1.32
CA ASN A 49 -0.25 -23.96 -1.59
C ASN A 49 0.82 -23.13 -2.29
N GLN A 50 2.04 -23.19 -1.83
CA GLN A 50 3.16 -22.47 -2.41
C GLN A 50 4.35 -23.40 -2.59
N ALA A 51 4.90 -23.43 -3.80
CA ALA A 51 6.19 -24.04 -4.11
C ALA A 51 6.80 -23.34 -5.34
N ARG A 52 6.78 -23.97 -6.51
CA ARG A 52 7.14 -23.30 -7.78
C ARG A 52 6.13 -22.23 -8.17
N TYR A 53 4.86 -22.54 -7.97
CA TYR A 53 3.73 -21.62 -8.12
C TYR A 53 3.05 -21.46 -6.77
N ARG A 54 2.29 -20.38 -6.61
CA ARG A 54 1.32 -20.27 -5.52
C ARG A 54 -0.07 -20.56 -6.09
N THR A 55 -0.82 -21.46 -5.47
CA THR A 55 -2.25 -21.59 -5.72
C THR A 55 -3.02 -21.13 -4.49
N ILE A 56 -4.05 -20.33 -4.72
CA ILE A 56 -5.03 -19.94 -3.70
C ILE A 56 -6.36 -20.50 -4.15
N THR A 57 -6.95 -21.38 -3.34
CA THR A 57 -8.27 -21.95 -3.60
C THR A 57 -9.23 -21.42 -2.55
N LEU A 58 -10.30 -20.79 -3.00
CA LEU A 58 -11.44 -20.40 -2.20
C LEU A 58 -12.58 -21.36 -2.50
N THR A 59 -13.13 -22.01 -1.48
CA THR A 59 -14.32 -22.87 -1.61
C THR A 59 -15.39 -22.40 -0.66
N SER A 60 -16.55 -22.05 -1.20
CA SER A 60 -17.70 -21.63 -0.42
C SER A 60 -18.57 -22.83 -0.05
N SER A 61 -18.98 -22.89 1.21
CA SER A 61 -19.99 -23.84 1.71
C SER A 61 -21.38 -23.65 1.07
N LYS A 62 -21.65 -22.47 0.49
CA LYS A 62 -22.87 -22.16 -0.26
C LYS A 62 -22.56 -21.78 -1.71
N ILE A 63 -23.57 -21.90 -2.57
CA ILE A 63 -23.49 -21.41 -3.95
C ILE A 63 -23.32 -19.89 -3.91
N ILE A 64 -22.28 -19.37 -4.57
CA ILE A 64 -21.88 -17.96 -4.56
C ILE A 64 -21.65 -17.44 -5.98
N LYS A 65 -21.85 -16.14 -6.21
CA LYS A 65 -21.62 -15.53 -7.52
C LYS A 65 -20.14 -15.58 -7.91
N LEU A 66 -19.86 -15.68 -9.21
CA LEU A 66 -18.50 -15.60 -9.75
C LEU A 66 -17.84 -14.26 -9.36
N SER A 67 -18.55 -13.15 -9.52
CA SER A 67 -18.05 -11.82 -9.17
C SER A 67 -17.68 -11.67 -7.70
N GLU A 68 -18.47 -12.29 -6.82
CA GLU A 68 -18.30 -12.20 -5.38
C GLU A 68 -17.09 -13.00 -4.89
N ILE A 69 -16.91 -14.24 -5.35
CA ILE A 69 -15.71 -15.03 -4.99
C ILE A 69 -14.43 -14.45 -5.60
N SER A 70 -14.50 -13.82 -6.78
CA SER A 70 -13.37 -13.09 -7.37
C SER A 70 -13.01 -11.85 -6.58
N ALA A 71 -14.00 -11.07 -6.14
CA ALA A 71 -13.76 -9.90 -5.29
C ALA A 71 -13.08 -10.30 -3.98
N LEU A 72 -13.51 -11.41 -3.38
CA LEU A 72 -12.90 -11.96 -2.17
C LEU A 72 -11.44 -12.41 -2.39
N LEU A 73 -11.16 -13.09 -3.50
CA LEU A 73 -9.78 -13.44 -3.88
C LEU A 73 -8.92 -12.18 -4.02
N PHE A 74 -9.41 -11.17 -4.74
CA PHE A 74 -8.68 -9.93 -4.99
C PHE A 74 -8.45 -9.13 -3.71
N SER A 75 -9.39 -9.18 -2.77
CA SER A 75 -9.20 -8.66 -1.41
C SER A 75 -8.07 -9.39 -0.68
N LEU A 76 -8.10 -10.73 -0.68
CA LEU A 76 -7.05 -11.55 -0.07
C LEU A 76 -5.67 -11.29 -0.68
N GLU A 77 -5.58 -11.06 -1.99
CA GLU A 77 -4.33 -10.69 -2.66
C GLU A 77 -3.75 -9.37 -2.12
N LYS A 78 -4.59 -8.38 -1.86
CA LYS A 78 -4.15 -7.09 -1.32
C LYS A 78 -3.67 -7.23 0.12
N LEU A 79 -4.32 -8.07 0.94
CA LEU A 79 -3.83 -8.45 2.26
C LEU A 79 -2.45 -9.11 2.18
N LEU A 80 -2.27 -10.10 1.30
CA LEU A 80 -0.97 -10.76 1.11
C LEU A 80 0.12 -9.76 0.67
N MET A 81 -0.24 -8.79 -0.16
CA MET A 81 0.68 -7.70 -0.55
C MET A 81 1.15 -6.88 0.66
N LEU A 82 0.33 -6.70 1.70
CA LEU A 82 0.80 -6.02 2.92
C LEU A 82 1.91 -6.79 3.64
N PHE A 83 1.86 -8.13 3.65
CA PHE A 83 2.90 -8.97 4.24
C PHE A 83 4.16 -8.99 3.38
N GLU A 84 3.98 -9.10 2.06
CA GLU A 84 5.05 -9.45 1.12
C GLU A 84 5.63 -8.25 0.37
N GLY A 85 4.94 -7.11 0.40
CA GLY A 85 5.34 -5.84 -0.20
C GLY A 85 5.23 -5.76 -1.72
N ARG A 86 4.65 -6.77 -2.36
CA ARG A 86 4.41 -6.80 -3.81
C ARG A 86 3.29 -7.77 -4.19
N PHE A 87 2.73 -7.57 -5.37
CA PHE A 87 1.86 -8.55 -6.01
C PHE A 87 2.67 -9.57 -6.81
N PHE A 88 2.13 -10.79 -6.88
CA PHE A 88 2.60 -11.83 -7.79
C PHE A 88 1.72 -11.87 -9.04
N THR A 89 2.31 -12.28 -10.17
CA THR A 89 1.59 -12.36 -11.43
C THR A 89 0.54 -13.47 -11.36
N LEU A 90 -0.74 -13.10 -11.39
CA LEU A 90 -1.83 -14.05 -11.59
C LEU A 90 -1.78 -14.56 -13.04
N ILE A 91 -1.62 -15.88 -13.21
CA ILE A 91 -1.47 -16.52 -14.52
C ILE A 91 -2.69 -17.36 -14.91
N LYS A 92 -3.53 -17.74 -13.94
CA LYS A 92 -4.71 -18.60 -14.20
C LYS A 92 -5.79 -18.39 -13.15
N LEU A 93 -7.05 -18.40 -13.58
CA LEU A 93 -8.24 -18.51 -12.73
C LEU A 93 -9.09 -19.71 -13.20
N ASN A 94 -9.51 -20.59 -12.30
CA ASN A 94 -10.38 -21.72 -12.60
C ASN A 94 -11.56 -21.69 -11.63
N TYR A 95 -12.78 -21.55 -12.15
CA TYR A 95 -14.00 -21.67 -11.36
C TYR A 95 -14.54 -23.10 -11.45
N LYS A 96 -15.12 -23.61 -10.38
CA LYS A 96 -15.79 -24.91 -10.35
C LYS A 96 -17.13 -24.80 -9.63
N GLY A 97 -18.11 -25.58 -10.06
CA GLY A 97 -19.46 -25.58 -9.53
C GLY A 97 -20.36 -26.44 -10.41
N GLN A 98 -21.52 -25.90 -10.79
CA GLN A 98 -22.46 -26.57 -11.69
C GLN A 98 -21.85 -26.75 -13.10
N LYS A 99 -21.97 -27.96 -13.67
CA LYS A 99 -21.45 -28.30 -15.01
C LYS A 99 -22.04 -27.44 -16.14
N GLU A 100 -23.29 -27.01 -15.97
CA GLU A 100 -24.01 -26.20 -16.96
C GLU A 100 -23.37 -24.84 -17.22
N ASN A 101 -22.56 -24.33 -16.28
CA ASN A 101 -21.88 -23.04 -16.37
C ASN A 101 -20.39 -23.15 -16.80
N GLU A 102 -19.90 -24.33 -17.22
CA GLU A 102 -18.47 -24.52 -17.55
C GLU A 102 -17.96 -23.52 -18.61
N LYS A 103 -18.76 -23.27 -19.66
CA LYS A 103 -18.39 -22.29 -20.71
C LYS A 103 -18.33 -20.86 -20.15
N GLU A 104 -19.26 -20.50 -19.27
CA GLU A 104 -19.28 -19.22 -18.59
C GLU A 104 -18.06 -19.04 -17.66
N TYR A 105 -17.62 -20.11 -16.99
CA TYR A 105 -16.42 -20.08 -16.15
C TYR A 105 -15.16 -19.74 -16.94
N ASP A 106 -14.95 -20.39 -18.09
CA ASP A 106 -13.79 -20.13 -18.96
C ASP A 106 -13.79 -18.70 -19.51
N LEU A 107 -14.98 -18.23 -19.93
CA LEU A 107 -15.17 -16.88 -20.46
C LEU A 107 -14.94 -15.82 -19.37
N TYR A 108 -15.48 -16.03 -18.17
CA TYR A 108 -15.31 -15.13 -17.04
C TYR A 108 -13.86 -15.11 -16.55
N SER A 109 -13.19 -16.26 -16.51
CA SER A 109 -11.76 -16.38 -16.18
C SER A 109 -10.90 -15.54 -17.13
N THR A 110 -11.08 -15.74 -18.44
CA THR A 110 -10.32 -15.01 -19.48
C THR A 110 -10.55 -13.51 -19.37
N GLU A 111 -11.81 -13.06 -19.25
CA GLU A 111 -12.13 -11.66 -19.13
C GLU A 111 -11.63 -11.04 -17.81
N SER A 112 -11.68 -11.80 -16.69
CA SER A 112 -11.16 -11.34 -15.40
C SER A 112 -9.65 -11.08 -15.45
N LEU A 113 -8.90 -11.96 -16.12
CA LEU A 113 -7.46 -11.77 -16.35
C LEU A 113 -7.20 -10.54 -17.24
N ASN A 114 -7.96 -10.37 -18.32
CA ASN A 114 -7.79 -9.25 -19.25
C ASN A 114 -8.15 -7.88 -18.64
N ARG A 115 -9.05 -7.86 -17.66
CA ARG A 115 -9.54 -6.64 -16.98
C ARG A 115 -8.78 -6.31 -15.71
N ARG A 116 -7.78 -7.10 -15.36
CA ARG A 116 -7.01 -6.93 -14.14
C ARG A 116 -6.37 -5.53 -14.14
N LEU A 117 -6.58 -4.81 -13.05
CA LEU A 117 -6.09 -3.44 -12.91
C LEU A 117 -4.57 -3.43 -12.84
N ALA A 118 -3.95 -2.40 -13.43
CA ALA A 118 -2.49 -2.31 -13.53
C ALA A 118 -1.80 -2.26 -12.15
N TYR A 119 -2.52 -1.90 -11.08
CA TYR A 119 -1.95 -1.87 -9.74
C TYR A 119 -1.61 -3.24 -9.16
N TYR A 120 -2.13 -4.34 -9.74
CA TYR A 120 -1.72 -5.71 -9.40
C TYR A 120 -0.33 -6.08 -9.95
N GLU A 121 0.38 -5.13 -10.53
CA GLU A 121 1.73 -5.32 -11.06
C GLU A 121 2.66 -4.30 -10.40
N THR A 122 3.32 -4.72 -9.32
CA THR A 122 4.23 -3.87 -8.55
C THR A 122 5.42 -3.41 -9.41
N ASP A 123 5.87 -2.18 -9.22
CA ASP A 123 7.08 -1.66 -9.86
C ASP A 123 8.34 -2.32 -9.28
N SER A 124 9.32 -2.59 -10.13
CA SER A 124 10.60 -3.17 -9.77
C SER A 124 11.36 -2.40 -8.69
N CYS A 125 11.19 -1.08 -8.63
CA CYS A 125 11.81 -0.27 -7.58
C CYS A 125 11.35 -0.69 -6.18
N HIS A 126 10.11 -1.17 -6.02
CA HIS A 126 9.59 -1.56 -4.70
C HIS A 126 10.04 -2.94 -4.23
N TYR A 127 10.52 -3.81 -5.13
CA TYR A 127 10.95 -5.16 -4.76
C TYR A 127 12.42 -5.48 -5.03
N LEU A 128 13.24 -4.45 -5.31
CA LEU A 128 14.68 -4.57 -5.50
C LEU A 128 15.38 -5.36 -4.36
N PHE A 129 14.97 -5.15 -3.11
CA PHE A 129 15.60 -5.77 -1.93
C PHE A 129 14.76 -6.86 -1.24
N ASN A 130 13.78 -7.44 -1.94
CA ASN A 130 12.75 -8.33 -1.38
C ASN A 130 11.96 -7.66 -0.23
N PRO A 131 10.79 -7.05 -0.50
CA PRO A 131 10.11 -6.17 0.45
C PRO A 131 9.24 -6.92 1.48
N GLU A 132 9.39 -8.24 1.59
CA GLU A 132 8.67 -9.06 2.55
C GLU A 132 8.99 -8.63 3.99
N PHE A 133 7.94 -8.27 4.74
CA PHE A 133 8.02 -8.01 6.18
C PHE A 133 7.69 -9.27 6.97
N LEU A 134 6.67 -10.00 6.50
CA LEU A 134 6.03 -11.09 7.22
C LEU A 134 5.78 -12.24 6.24
N ASN A 135 5.97 -13.46 6.72
CA ASN A 135 5.56 -14.65 5.97
C ASN A 135 4.06 -14.88 6.17
N PHE A 136 3.27 -14.88 5.09
CA PHE A 136 1.83 -15.06 5.18
C PHE A 136 1.44 -16.35 5.93
N TYR A 137 2.27 -17.40 5.88
CA TYR A 137 1.98 -18.66 6.53
C TYR A 137 1.80 -18.50 8.05
N ASP A 138 2.60 -17.62 8.66
CA ASP A 138 2.63 -17.43 10.10
C ASP A 138 1.53 -16.45 10.57
N TYR A 139 1.19 -15.45 9.75
CA TYR A 139 0.34 -14.32 10.17
C TYR A 139 -1.06 -14.30 9.55
N LEU A 140 -1.29 -15.00 8.44
CA LEU A 140 -2.63 -15.10 7.86
C LEU A 140 -3.51 -15.96 8.77
N SER A 141 -4.61 -15.39 9.23
CA SER A 141 -5.60 -16.03 10.10
C SER A 141 -7.00 -15.52 9.79
N PRO A 142 -8.07 -16.25 10.17
CA PRO A 142 -9.45 -15.83 9.95
C PRO A 142 -9.75 -14.41 10.48
N ASN A 143 -9.34 -14.12 11.71
CA ASN A 143 -9.52 -12.80 12.34
C ASN A 143 -8.81 -11.67 11.57
N ILE A 144 -7.63 -11.93 11.01
CA ILE A 144 -6.92 -10.93 10.18
C ILE A 144 -7.65 -10.69 8.85
N ILE A 145 -8.21 -11.74 8.24
CA ILE A 145 -8.99 -11.62 7.01
C ILE A 145 -10.27 -10.83 7.25
N GLU A 146 -11.01 -11.16 8.30
CA GLU A 146 -12.25 -10.46 8.65
C GLU A 146 -12.01 -8.97 8.92
N LYS A 147 -10.98 -8.63 9.71
CA LYS A 147 -10.56 -7.23 9.92
C LYS A 147 -10.09 -6.56 8.64
N TRP A 148 -9.39 -7.29 7.76
CA TRP A 148 -8.94 -6.75 6.49
C TRP A 148 -10.10 -6.39 5.57
N LEU A 149 -11.16 -7.20 5.52
CA LEU A 149 -12.33 -6.91 4.69
C LEU A 149 -13.02 -5.61 5.12
N GLU A 150 -13.13 -5.37 6.43
CA GLU A 150 -13.64 -4.10 6.98
C GLU A 150 -12.70 -2.93 6.64
N LEU A 151 -11.39 -3.08 6.92
CA LEU A 151 -10.38 -2.06 6.66
C LEU A 151 -10.28 -1.69 5.18
N GLU A 152 -10.33 -2.67 4.29
CA GLU A 152 -10.29 -2.45 2.85
C GLU A 152 -11.50 -1.63 2.37
N SER A 153 -12.69 -1.92 2.90
CA SER A 153 -13.90 -1.15 2.62
C SER A 153 -13.74 0.31 3.07
N ASP A 154 -13.09 0.55 4.20
CA ASP A 154 -12.85 1.90 4.73
C ASP A 154 -11.81 2.69 3.97
N LEU A 155 -10.78 2.01 3.47
CA LEU A 155 -9.76 2.64 2.65
C LEU A 155 -10.29 3.06 1.28
N ASP A 156 -11.31 2.37 0.76
CA ASP A 156 -11.97 2.64 -0.51
C ASP A 156 -10.95 2.99 -1.64
N ILE A 157 -11.13 4.11 -2.34
CA ILE A 157 -10.30 4.49 -3.46
C ILE A 157 -8.89 4.93 -3.03
N VAL A 158 -8.69 5.31 -1.76
CA VAL A 158 -7.38 5.71 -1.24
C VAL A 158 -6.39 4.56 -1.35
N HIS A 159 -6.81 3.33 -1.01
CA HIS A 159 -5.94 2.17 -1.16
C HIS A 159 -5.54 1.99 -2.63
N GLN A 160 -6.50 2.09 -3.56
CA GLN A 160 -6.22 1.95 -4.99
C GLN A 160 -5.23 3.02 -5.49
N VAL A 161 -5.36 4.27 -5.03
CA VAL A 161 -4.41 5.35 -5.34
C VAL A 161 -3.01 4.97 -4.86
N VAL A 162 -2.86 4.49 -3.63
CA VAL A 162 -1.56 4.00 -3.13
C VAL A 162 -1.04 2.88 -4.01
N LEU A 163 -1.84 1.84 -4.28
CA LEU A 163 -1.42 0.71 -5.12
C LEU A 163 -0.97 1.12 -6.52
N TYR A 164 -1.68 2.05 -7.18
CA TYR A 164 -1.27 2.58 -8.47
C TYR A 164 0.08 3.28 -8.42
N ASN A 165 0.38 4.02 -7.35
CA ASN A 165 1.68 4.66 -7.17
C ASN A 165 2.81 3.66 -6.85
N LEU A 166 2.47 2.45 -6.40
CA LEU A 166 3.41 1.34 -6.23
C LEU A 166 3.54 0.44 -7.47
N SER A 167 2.74 0.70 -8.50
CA SER A 167 2.63 -0.16 -9.68
C SER A 167 3.58 0.24 -10.79
N LYS A 168 3.81 -0.67 -11.74
CA LYS A 168 4.67 -0.46 -12.93
C LYS A 168 4.07 0.49 -13.97
N ILE A 169 3.00 1.21 -13.67
CA ILE A 169 2.44 2.22 -14.59
C ILE A 169 3.51 3.26 -14.95
N LYS A 170 3.42 3.79 -16.17
CA LYS A 170 4.41 4.71 -16.76
C LYS A 170 4.28 6.16 -16.26
N LEU A 171 3.94 6.34 -14.98
CA LEU A 171 4.01 7.65 -14.34
C LEU A 171 5.43 7.93 -13.87
N PRO A 172 5.93 9.17 -14.02
CA PRO A 172 7.19 9.61 -13.42
C PRO A 172 7.22 9.38 -11.89
N CYS A 173 8.39 9.05 -11.35
CA CYS A 173 8.54 8.72 -9.93
C CYS A 173 8.26 9.91 -9.01
N ASP A 174 8.56 11.14 -9.44
CA ASP A 174 8.25 12.37 -8.71
C ASP A 174 6.73 12.60 -8.61
N VAL A 175 5.98 12.31 -9.68
CA VAL A 175 4.51 12.34 -9.68
C VAL A 175 3.96 11.26 -8.74
N LYS A 176 4.44 10.01 -8.86
CA LYS A 176 4.02 8.93 -7.95
C LYS A 176 4.29 9.29 -6.48
N CYS A 177 5.46 9.87 -6.21
CA CYS A 177 5.86 10.28 -4.86
C CYS A 177 4.97 11.40 -4.33
N ALA A 178 4.63 12.39 -5.15
CA ALA A 178 3.73 13.47 -4.76
C ALA A 178 2.33 12.94 -4.38
N TYR A 179 1.79 11.96 -5.11
CA TYR A 179 0.52 11.33 -4.77
C TYR A 179 0.60 10.47 -3.50
N LEU A 180 1.71 9.75 -3.26
CA LEU A 180 1.90 9.07 -1.98
C LEU A 180 2.01 10.06 -0.82
N ILE A 181 2.68 11.20 -1.00
CA ILE A 181 2.71 12.25 0.02
C ILE A 181 1.31 12.81 0.26
N GLN A 182 0.49 12.98 -0.79
CA GLN A 182 -0.92 13.40 -0.63
C GLN A 182 -1.72 12.42 0.23
N SER A 183 -1.44 11.12 0.15
CA SER A 183 -2.18 10.10 0.92
C SER A 183 -2.04 10.23 2.45
N PHE A 184 -1.10 11.04 2.95
CA PHE A 184 -0.97 11.32 4.37
C PHE A 184 -2.22 11.96 4.98
N GLU A 185 -2.96 12.78 4.23
CA GLU A 185 -4.25 13.32 4.69
C GLU A 185 -5.24 12.20 4.98
N SER A 186 -5.39 11.25 4.04
CA SER A 186 -6.25 10.08 4.21
C SER A 186 -5.73 9.12 5.28
N MET A 187 -4.41 9.00 5.45
CA MET A 187 -3.83 8.22 6.56
C MET A 187 -4.19 8.81 7.92
N VAL A 188 -4.19 10.14 8.06
CA VAL A 188 -4.64 10.77 9.30
C VAL A 188 -6.10 10.43 9.56
N GLU A 189 -6.99 10.56 8.58
CA GLU A 189 -8.41 10.18 8.73
C GLU A 189 -8.60 8.71 9.13
N LEU A 190 -7.83 7.81 8.52
CA LEU A 190 -7.80 6.40 8.90
C LEU A 190 -7.32 6.20 10.34
N ILE A 191 -6.25 6.91 10.74
CA ILE A 191 -5.73 6.87 12.11
C ILE A 191 -6.79 7.36 13.12
N LYS A 192 -7.57 8.39 12.77
CA LYS A 192 -8.68 8.86 13.61
C LYS A 192 -9.77 7.80 13.75
N LYS A 193 -10.08 7.07 12.67
CA LYS A 193 -11.11 6.03 12.69
C LYS A 193 -10.73 4.84 13.57
N TYR A 194 -9.48 4.41 13.48
CA TYR A 194 -8.94 3.25 14.21
C TYR A 194 -8.13 3.66 15.44
N ASP A 195 -8.54 4.75 16.10
CA ASP A 195 -7.81 5.36 17.21
C ASP A 195 -7.59 4.36 18.35
N SER A 196 -8.59 3.55 18.67
CA SER A 196 -8.49 2.59 19.78
C SER A 196 -7.43 1.51 19.51
N GLU A 197 -7.35 1.03 18.27
CA GLU A 197 -6.41 0.04 17.79
C GLU A 197 -4.99 0.62 17.65
N LEU A 198 -4.89 1.90 17.27
CA LEU A 198 -3.60 2.54 16.99
C LEU A 198 -2.97 3.21 18.22
N LEU A 199 -3.78 3.72 19.14
CA LEU A 199 -3.33 4.33 20.39
C LEU A 199 -3.08 3.31 21.49
N CYS A 200 -3.71 2.12 21.43
CA CYS A 200 -3.32 1.05 22.35
C CYS A 200 -1.82 0.81 22.15
N ASN A 201 -1.04 0.97 23.23
CA ASN A 201 0.41 0.86 23.27
C ASN A 201 1.25 2.09 22.80
N LEU A 202 0.66 3.27 22.55
CA LEU A 202 1.44 4.51 22.38
C LEU A 202 1.67 5.24 23.72
N PRO A 203 2.81 5.94 23.91
CA PRO A 203 3.01 6.82 25.07
C PRO A 203 1.93 7.92 25.17
N PRO A 204 1.55 8.37 26.39
CA PRO A 204 0.50 9.37 26.58
C PRO A 204 0.70 10.66 25.77
N GLU A 205 1.95 11.11 25.62
CA GLU A 205 2.29 12.29 24.83
C GLU A 205 1.97 12.14 23.34
N LYS A 206 2.22 10.95 22.78
CA LYS A 206 1.88 10.62 21.38
C LYS A 206 0.38 10.47 21.18
N GLN A 207 -0.32 9.88 22.17
CA GLN A 207 -1.78 9.80 22.15
C GLN A 207 -2.40 11.21 22.13
N GLU A 208 -1.91 12.12 22.96
CA GLU A 208 -2.40 13.50 23.02
C GLU A 208 -2.12 14.26 21.73
N GLN A 209 -0.96 14.04 21.10
CA GLN A 209 -0.65 14.65 19.79
C GLN A 209 -1.61 14.15 18.69
N ILE A 210 -1.91 12.85 18.66
CA ILE A 210 -2.86 12.27 17.71
C ILE A 210 -4.29 12.77 17.98
N ARG A 211 -4.69 12.88 19.25
CA ARG A 211 -5.99 13.45 19.64
C ARG A 211 -6.13 14.94 19.30
N LYS A 212 -5.06 15.73 19.40
CA LYS A 212 -5.10 17.14 18.97
C LYS A 212 -5.37 17.26 17.47
N LEU A 213 -4.74 16.42 16.65
CA LEU A 213 -5.03 16.33 15.22
C LEU A 213 -6.47 15.89 14.95
N GLN A 214 -7.14 15.20 15.88
CA GLN A 214 -8.54 14.80 15.78
C GLN A 214 -9.54 15.95 16.00
N THR A 215 -9.21 16.91 16.87
CA THR A 215 -10.10 18.05 17.18
C THR A 215 -10.17 19.11 16.08
N GLU A 216 -9.20 19.14 15.17
CA GLU A 216 -9.22 20.02 14.00
C GLU A 216 -10.02 19.38 12.85
N ASP A 217 -10.89 20.18 12.20
CA ASP A 217 -11.58 19.81 10.96
C ASP A 217 -10.52 19.32 9.95
N SER A 218 -10.62 18.08 9.46
CA SER A 218 -9.58 17.47 8.59
C SER A 218 -9.31 18.31 7.34
N ARG A 219 -10.30 19.08 6.89
CA ARG A 219 -10.19 20.02 5.76
C ARG A 219 -9.33 21.26 6.06
N LYS A 220 -8.97 21.48 7.32
CA LYS A 220 -8.13 22.59 7.79
C LYS A 220 -6.74 22.14 8.25
N ILE A 221 -6.50 20.84 8.41
CA ILE A 221 -5.18 20.33 8.77
C ILE A 221 -4.28 20.47 7.55
N SER A 222 -3.19 21.23 7.73
CA SER A 222 -2.23 21.41 6.65
C SER A 222 -1.47 20.11 6.38
N ILE A 223 -1.15 19.83 5.11
CA ILE A 223 -0.39 18.63 4.71
C ILE A 223 0.91 18.44 5.51
N ILE A 224 1.57 19.52 5.94
CA ILE A 224 2.79 19.43 6.75
C ILE A 224 2.50 18.85 8.15
N ASN A 225 1.37 19.21 8.76
CA ASN A 225 0.94 18.64 10.04
C ASN A 225 0.60 17.15 9.87
N CYS A 226 -0.03 16.77 8.76
CA CYS A 226 -0.29 15.36 8.45
C CYS A 226 1.02 14.56 8.30
N ILE A 227 1.99 15.09 7.55
CA ILE A 227 3.31 14.48 7.36
C ILE A 227 4.00 14.31 8.72
N GLU A 228 4.10 15.38 9.50
CA GLU A 228 4.74 15.38 10.80
C GLU A 228 4.10 14.36 11.75
N ALA A 229 2.78 14.37 11.84
CA ALA A 229 2.02 13.47 12.69
C ALA A 229 2.30 12.00 12.36
N VAL A 230 2.14 11.62 11.10
CA VAL A 230 2.23 10.22 10.70
C VAL A 230 3.68 9.73 10.81
N ILE A 231 4.67 10.52 10.36
CA ILE A 231 6.08 10.12 10.43
C ILE A 231 6.57 10.03 11.88
N THR A 232 6.24 10.99 12.74
CA THR A 232 6.73 11.01 14.13
C THR A 232 6.09 9.90 14.98
N ASN A 233 4.86 9.49 14.65
CA ASN A 233 4.16 8.45 15.41
C ASN A 233 4.45 7.04 14.90
N PHE A 234 4.60 6.84 13.58
CA PHE A 234 4.68 5.51 12.98
C PHE A 234 5.92 5.27 12.10
N GLY A 235 6.66 6.32 11.75
CA GLY A 235 7.77 6.28 10.78
C GLY A 235 9.17 6.39 11.36
N THR A 236 9.34 6.52 12.68
CA THR A 236 10.65 6.80 13.30
C THR A 236 11.73 5.76 12.95
N GLU A 237 11.38 4.49 12.82
CA GLU A 237 12.31 3.42 12.42
C GLU A 237 12.77 3.56 10.95
N ILE A 238 11.94 4.16 10.08
CA ILE A 238 12.22 4.32 8.64
C ILE A 238 13.02 5.60 8.36
N PHE A 239 12.70 6.68 9.08
CA PHE A 239 13.18 8.04 8.81
C PHE A 239 14.13 8.58 9.88
N SER A 240 14.68 7.72 10.74
CA SER A 240 15.52 8.13 11.87
C SER A 240 16.68 9.05 11.49
N LEU A 241 17.33 8.79 10.35
CA LEU A 241 18.45 9.62 9.87
C LEU A 241 17.99 11.01 9.43
N GLU A 242 16.86 11.10 8.73
CA GLU A 242 16.27 12.36 8.30
C GLU A 242 15.78 13.19 9.50
N LEU A 243 15.09 12.54 10.44
CA LEU A 243 14.55 13.17 11.65
C LEU A 243 15.65 13.70 12.57
N ASN A 244 16.72 12.93 12.78
CA ASN A 244 17.86 13.34 13.61
C ASN A 244 18.74 14.42 12.97
N ASN A 245 18.64 14.58 11.64
CA ASN A 245 19.45 15.54 10.90
C ASN A 245 18.78 16.93 10.86
N ASN A 246 17.61 17.04 10.23
CA ASN A 246 16.81 18.26 10.23
C ASN A 246 15.34 17.93 9.93
N GLN A 247 14.60 17.57 10.97
CA GLN A 247 13.19 17.20 10.89
C GLN A 247 12.32 18.25 10.19
N GLY A 248 12.49 19.53 10.54
CA GLY A 248 11.67 20.62 10.00
C GLY A 248 11.86 20.80 8.49
N GLU A 249 13.11 20.82 8.03
CA GLU A 249 13.39 20.95 6.59
C GLU A 249 12.98 19.69 5.82
N PHE A 250 13.12 18.50 6.42
CA PHE A 250 12.65 17.26 5.82
C PHE A 250 11.14 17.30 5.52
N PHE A 251 10.31 17.67 6.50
CA PHE A 251 8.86 17.77 6.29
C PHE A 251 8.49 18.86 5.29
N LYS A 252 9.22 19.99 5.29
CA LYS A 252 9.04 21.07 4.31
C LYS A 252 9.32 20.61 2.89
N ILE A 253 10.40 19.85 2.67
CA ILE A 253 10.74 19.29 1.35
C ILE A 253 9.65 18.32 0.85
N LEU A 254 9.11 17.45 1.72
CA LEU A 254 8.01 16.55 1.33
C LEU A 254 6.76 17.34 0.91
N LYS A 255 6.35 18.33 1.72
CA LYS A 255 5.25 19.25 1.36
C LYS A 255 5.51 19.95 0.02
N ASN A 256 6.69 20.51 -0.16
CA ASN A 256 7.07 21.24 -1.37
C ASN A 256 7.07 20.35 -2.62
N THR A 257 7.49 19.09 -2.46
CA THR A 257 7.45 18.09 -3.54
C THR A 257 6.02 17.84 -4.02
N ARG A 258 5.08 17.66 -3.08
CA ARG A 258 3.64 17.59 -3.41
C ARG A 258 3.14 18.87 -4.07
N HIS A 259 3.47 20.05 -3.50
CA HIS A 259 3.03 21.34 -4.02
C HIS A 259 3.52 21.61 -5.45
N ARG A 260 4.74 21.18 -5.79
CA ARG A 260 5.33 21.35 -7.12
C ARG A 260 4.49 20.70 -8.22
N ILE A 261 3.91 19.53 -7.95
CA ILE A 261 3.12 18.78 -8.92
C ILE A 261 1.67 19.28 -8.99
N MET A 262 1.11 19.71 -7.85
CA MET A 262 -0.32 20.04 -7.73
C MET A 262 -0.71 21.48 -8.07
N HIS A 263 0.26 22.41 -8.18
CA HIS A 263 -0.04 23.83 -8.34
C HIS A 263 0.75 24.49 -9.49
N ILE A 264 0.06 25.26 -10.33
CA ILE A 264 0.67 26.08 -11.38
C ILE A 264 1.37 27.29 -10.74
N LYS A 265 2.66 27.44 -11.02
CA LYS A 265 3.51 28.50 -10.44
C LYS A 265 3.74 29.63 -11.43
N ARG A 266 2.74 30.50 -11.65
CA ARG A 266 2.88 31.70 -12.51
C ARG A 266 3.93 32.69 -11.97
N ASN A 267 4.12 32.78 -10.65
CA ASN A 267 4.92 33.83 -10.02
C ASN A 267 6.27 33.35 -9.44
N GLN A 268 6.74 32.13 -9.74
CA GLN A 268 8.07 31.69 -9.29
C GLN A 268 9.22 32.15 -10.21
N GLN A 269 8.90 32.62 -11.42
CA GLN A 269 9.89 33.19 -12.36
C GLN A 269 10.10 34.70 -12.18
N ASP A 270 9.12 35.46 -11.66
CA ASP A 270 9.20 36.93 -11.56
C ASP A 270 10.12 37.47 -10.45
N LYS A 271 10.64 36.60 -9.57
CA LYS A 271 11.60 37.01 -8.53
C LYS A 271 13.03 37.21 -9.04
N HIS A 272 13.33 36.82 -10.28
CA HIS A 272 14.63 37.11 -10.90
C HIS A 272 14.67 38.45 -11.66
N LEU A 273 13.51 39.08 -11.92
CA LEU A 273 13.40 40.28 -12.76
C LEU A 273 13.08 41.56 -11.98
N THR A 274 12.70 41.44 -10.70
CA THR A 274 12.53 42.58 -9.81
C THR A 274 13.68 42.58 -8.83
N GLY A 275 14.62 43.52 -9.00
CA GLY A 275 15.88 43.64 -8.24
C GLY A 275 15.70 44.02 -6.76
N ASP A 276 14.70 43.46 -6.09
CA ASP A 276 14.42 43.68 -4.68
C ASP A 276 15.06 42.55 -3.85
N GLN A 277 16.27 42.81 -3.35
CA GLN A 277 17.05 41.88 -2.53
C GLN A 277 16.55 41.76 -1.08
N SER A 278 15.39 42.32 -0.75
CA SER A 278 14.88 42.40 0.63
C SER A 278 13.93 41.26 1.04
N ILE A 279 13.63 40.29 0.16
CA ILE A 279 12.78 39.13 0.48
C ILE A 279 13.53 37.82 0.22
N SER A 280 14.15 37.29 1.29
CA SER A 280 14.86 36.02 1.44
C SER A 280 14.86 35.03 0.25
N ASN A 281 16.07 34.73 -0.22
CA ASN A 281 16.47 33.66 -1.13
C ASN A 281 16.15 32.23 -0.60
N GLN A 282 14.88 31.84 -0.49
CA GLN A 282 14.53 30.41 -0.34
C GLN A 282 13.86 29.91 -1.61
N GLN A 283 14.69 29.37 -2.50
CA GLN A 283 14.21 28.49 -3.56
C GLN A 283 13.61 27.26 -2.87
N ASP A 284 12.31 27.00 -3.06
CA ASP A 284 11.64 25.87 -2.43
C ASP A 284 12.37 24.57 -2.79
N LYS A 285 13.04 23.96 -1.81
CA LYS A 285 13.66 22.65 -1.98
C LYS A 285 12.57 21.60 -2.13
N TYR A 286 12.78 20.66 -3.05
CA TYR A 286 11.92 19.50 -3.30
C TYR A 286 12.79 18.30 -3.65
N LEU A 287 12.19 17.11 -3.65
CA LEU A 287 12.87 15.87 -4.00
C LEU A 287 13.28 15.86 -5.48
N THR A 288 14.50 15.41 -5.75
CA THR A 288 14.93 15.03 -7.11
C THR A 288 14.25 13.72 -7.53
N GLY A 289 14.39 13.32 -8.81
CA GLY A 289 13.85 12.05 -9.29
C GLY A 289 14.39 10.83 -8.53
N GLU A 290 15.69 10.81 -8.25
CA GLU A 290 16.34 9.73 -7.48
C GLU A 290 15.89 9.70 -6.02
N GLN A 291 15.82 10.88 -5.39
CA GLN A 291 15.28 10.99 -4.03
C GLN A 291 13.81 10.55 -3.98
N SER A 292 13.02 10.86 -5.02
CA SER A 292 11.62 10.43 -5.12
C SER A 292 11.50 8.90 -5.14
N ILE A 293 12.43 8.17 -5.77
CA ILE A 293 12.45 6.70 -5.73
C ILE A 293 12.67 6.20 -4.29
N LEU A 294 13.64 6.77 -3.57
CA LEU A 294 13.89 6.41 -2.17
C LEU A 294 12.64 6.63 -1.30
N TYR A 295 12.01 7.80 -1.43
CA TYR A 295 10.85 8.15 -0.61
C TYR A 295 9.56 7.44 -1.04
N LEU A 296 9.41 7.06 -2.31
CA LEU A 296 8.35 6.16 -2.74
C LEU A 296 8.37 4.85 -1.94
N VAL A 297 9.56 4.27 -1.76
CA VAL A 297 9.71 2.99 -1.04
C VAL A 297 9.57 3.19 0.46
N LYS A 298 10.20 4.22 1.03
CA LYS A 298 10.08 4.49 2.48
C LYS A 298 8.64 4.80 2.89
N ILE A 299 7.90 5.58 2.09
CA ILE A 299 6.49 5.89 2.37
C ILE A 299 5.62 4.64 2.20
N SER A 300 5.92 3.75 1.24
CA SER A 300 5.17 2.48 1.12
C SER A 300 5.37 1.57 2.33
N TYR A 301 6.57 1.57 2.93
CA TYR A 301 6.83 0.86 4.18
C TYR A 301 6.03 1.44 5.34
N LEU A 302 6.01 2.78 5.47
CA LEU A 302 5.21 3.47 6.48
C LEU A 302 3.71 3.13 6.35
N TYR A 303 3.18 3.19 5.12
CA TYR A 303 1.78 2.84 4.86
C TYR A 303 1.47 1.41 5.30
N ARG A 304 2.33 0.44 4.95
CA ARG A 304 2.17 -0.96 5.38
C ARG A 304 2.25 -1.11 6.90
N ILE A 305 3.14 -0.40 7.59
CA ILE A 305 3.23 -0.43 9.06
C ILE A 305 1.91 -0.01 9.70
N ILE A 306 1.31 1.08 9.20
CA ILE A 306 0.03 1.58 9.74
C ILE A 306 -1.07 0.55 9.55
N LEU A 307 -1.22 -0.01 8.34
CA LEU A 307 -2.24 -1.02 8.07
C LEU A 307 -2.04 -2.30 8.89
N LEU A 308 -0.79 -2.80 8.98
CA LEU A 308 -0.47 -3.97 9.80
C LEU A 308 -0.79 -3.73 11.27
N LYS A 309 -0.53 -2.53 11.79
CA LYS A 309 -0.88 -2.16 13.16
C LYS A 309 -2.40 -2.15 13.39
N ILE A 310 -3.19 -1.61 12.46
CA ILE A 310 -4.67 -1.65 12.52
C ILE A 310 -5.17 -3.10 12.53
N LEU A 311 -4.55 -3.98 11.73
CA LEU A 311 -4.86 -5.41 11.73
C LEU A 311 -4.45 -6.11 13.05
N GLY A 312 -3.74 -5.43 13.94
CA GLY A 312 -3.29 -5.97 15.23
C GLY A 312 -1.95 -6.71 15.15
N ILE A 313 -1.17 -6.49 14.10
CA ILE A 313 0.17 -7.07 13.94
C ILE A 313 1.20 -6.05 14.44
N ASP A 314 1.82 -6.35 15.58
CA ASP A 314 2.77 -5.46 16.23
C ASP A 314 4.09 -5.34 15.45
N LEU A 315 4.66 -4.13 15.44
CA LEU A 315 5.92 -3.83 14.77
C LEU A 315 7.08 -4.71 15.26
N SER A 316 7.10 -5.10 16.53
CA SER A 316 8.16 -5.96 17.10
C SER A 316 8.33 -7.28 16.35
N LEU A 317 7.27 -7.80 15.73
CA LEU A 317 7.25 -9.08 15.01
C LEU A 317 8.07 -9.04 13.71
N TYR A 318 8.21 -7.86 13.10
CA TYR A 318 8.92 -7.69 11.82
C TYR A 318 9.93 -6.53 11.82
N LYS A 319 10.16 -5.88 12.98
CA LYS A 319 11.08 -4.74 13.11
C LYS A 319 12.48 -5.05 12.61
N HIS A 320 13.02 -6.22 12.91
CA HIS A 320 14.35 -6.61 12.44
C HIS A 320 14.42 -6.64 10.90
N GLN A 321 13.45 -7.28 10.25
CA GLN A 321 13.37 -7.35 8.79
C GLN A 321 13.17 -5.97 8.16
N LEU A 322 12.29 -5.14 8.74
CA LEU A 322 12.09 -3.76 8.32
C LEU A 322 13.40 -2.96 8.37
N LEU A 323 14.13 -3.01 9.49
CA LEU A 323 15.39 -2.27 9.66
C LEU A 323 16.47 -2.73 8.68
N GLN A 324 16.55 -4.02 8.36
CA GLN A 324 17.44 -4.51 7.30
C GLN A 324 17.09 -3.91 5.94
N LEU A 325 15.81 -3.83 5.60
CA LEU A 325 15.34 -3.24 4.34
C LEU A 325 15.59 -1.73 4.29
N VAL A 326 15.28 -1.01 5.37
CA VAL A 326 15.56 0.42 5.51
C VAL A 326 17.05 0.69 5.36
N ASN A 327 17.91 -0.12 6.00
CA ASN A 327 19.36 0.03 5.87
C ASN A 327 19.84 -0.18 4.43
N LYS A 328 19.32 -1.18 3.70
CA LYS A 328 19.66 -1.37 2.28
C LYS A 328 19.29 -0.15 1.43
N TRP A 329 18.12 0.43 1.65
CA TRP A 329 17.68 1.65 0.96
C TRP A 329 18.46 2.90 1.36
N ASN A 330 18.80 3.05 2.63
CA ASN A 330 19.63 4.16 3.11
C ASN A 330 21.01 4.18 2.46
N ASN A 331 21.57 3.00 2.18
CA ASN A 331 22.88 2.86 1.53
C ASN A 331 22.80 2.78 0.00
N TYR A 332 21.60 2.87 -0.59
CA TYR A 332 21.42 2.72 -2.03
C TYR A 332 21.92 3.97 -2.78
N ASN A 333 22.96 3.78 -3.60
CA ASN A 333 23.53 4.77 -4.52
C ASN A 333 23.88 6.14 -3.90
N GLY A 334 24.13 6.21 -2.59
CA GLY A 334 24.44 7.47 -1.89
C GLY A 334 23.30 8.51 -1.88
N ILE A 335 22.09 8.15 -2.31
CA ILE A 335 20.95 9.07 -2.47
C ILE A 335 20.61 9.74 -1.14
N LEU A 336 20.52 8.96 -0.06
CA LEU A 336 20.21 9.50 1.26
C LEU A 336 21.33 10.39 1.78
N ALA A 337 22.60 10.00 1.62
CA ALA A 337 23.73 10.80 2.08
C ALA A 337 23.71 12.20 1.44
N ASN A 338 23.48 12.28 0.13
CA ASN A 338 23.34 13.55 -0.59
C ASN A 338 22.11 14.35 -0.11
N PHE A 339 21.00 13.67 0.16
CA PHE A 339 19.80 14.30 0.69
C PHE A 339 20.02 14.91 2.09
N LEU A 340 20.72 14.20 2.99
CA LEU A 340 21.03 14.71 4.34
C LEU A 340 21.94 15.94 4.29
N LEU A 341 22.83 16.06 3.31
CA LEU A 341 23.59 17.30 3.10
C LEU A 341 22.69 18.45 2.64
N GLN A 342 21.72 18.16 1.76
CA GLN A 342 20.73 19.14 1.30
C GLN A 342 19.81 19.64 2.43
N LEU A 343 19.56 18.83 3.46
CA LEU A 343 18.78 19.23 4.63
C LEU A 343 19.47 20.29 5.51
N ASN A 344 20.80 20.40 5.43
CA ASN A 344 21.60 21.33 6.24
C ASN A 344 22.10 22.56 5.46
N SER A 345 21.94 22.56 4.14
CA SER A 345 22.20 23.75 3.30
C SER A 345 21.07 24.76 3.40
#